data_AF-A0AAX2R9D3-F1
#
_entry.id   AF-A0AAX2R9D3-F1
#
_cell.length_a   1.000
_cell.length_b   1.000
_cell.length_c   1.000
_cell.angle_alpha   90.00
_cell.angle_beta   90.00
_cell.angle_gamma   90.00
#
_symmetry.space_group_name_H-M   'P 1'
#
loop_
_entity.id
_entity.type
_entity.pdbx_description
1 polymer ?
#
loop_
_entity_poly.entity_id
_entity_poly.type
_entity_poly.pdbx_seq_one_letter_code
_entity_poly.pdbx_strand_id
1 'polypeptide(L)' 'MNTPRRDPIELAMEKLNEVRMELEELGFACTSFYRAPGSAKGPVAYLLVGETNEDVEQARQDKRA' A
#
# COMPACT_ATOMS: atom_id res chain seq x y z
N MET A 1 10.96 23.02 22.44
CA MET A 1 11.34 21.70 21.89
C MET A 1 10.94 21.71 20.42
N ASN A 2 11.89 21.50 19.50
CA ASN A 2 11.63 21.51 18.07
C ASN A 2 11.20 20.10 17.67
N THR A 3 9.92 19.88 17.36
CA THR A 3 9.43 18.58 16.92
C THR A 3 10.11 18.25 15.59
N PRO A 4 10.83 17.11 15.45
CA PRO A 4 11.43 16.75 14.18
C PRO A 4 10.35 16.65 13.12
N ARG A 5 10.58 17.29 11.97
CA ARG A 5 9.65 17.25 10.84
C ARG A 5 9.66 15.82 10.28
N ARG A 6 8.59 15.06 10.51
CA ARG A 6 8.44 13.70 9.99
C ARG A 6 8.49 13.69 8.46
N ASP A 7 9.09 12.64 7.89
CA ASP A 7 9.10 12.44 6.45
C ASP A 7 7.64 12.29 5.96
N PRO A 8 7.19 13.07 4.96
CA PRO A 8 5.85 12.93 4.39
C PRO A 8 5.51 11.50 3.92
N ILE A 9 6.51 10.73 3.49
CA ILE A 9 6.36 9.34 3.07
C ILE A 9 6.06 8.44 4.26
N GLU A 10 6.84 8.56 5.35
CA GLU A 10 6.59 7.79 6.59
C GLU A 10 5.17 8.04 7.10
N LEU A 11 4.74 9.30 7.11
CA LEU A 11 3.37 9.66 7.52
C LEU A 11 2.30 9.05 6.61
N ALA A 12 2.54 9.01 5.30
CA ALA A 12 1.61 8.39 4.35
C ALA A 12 1.54 6.87 4.55
N MET A 13 2.67 6.22 4.85
CA MET A 13 2.73 4.78 5.12
C MET A 13 2.01 4.40 6.42
N GLU A 14 2.18 5.19 7.48
CA GLU A 14 1.45 5.01 8.74
C GLU A 14 -0.06 5.02 8.49
N LYS A 15 -0.56 6.08 7.83
CA LYS A 15 -1.99 6.22 7.52
C LYS A 15 -2.52 5.12 6.61
N LEU A 16 -1.73 4.68 5.63
CA LEU A 16 -2.12 3.56 4.77
C LEU A 16 -2.29 2.27 5.57
N ASN A 17 -1.40 2.03 6.54
CA ASN A 17 -1.47 0.86 7.41
C ASN A 17 -2.66 0.93 8.36
N GLU A 18 -2.97 2.10 8.93
CA GLU A 18 -4.17 2.32 9.74
C GLU A 18 -5.43 1.93 8.95
N VAL A 19 -5.60 2.49 7.74
CA VAL A 19 -6.75 2.19 6.87
C VAL A 19 -6.81 0.71 6.50
N ARG A 20 -5.66 0.08 6.20
CA ARG A 20 -5.61 -1.37 5.89
C ARG A 20 -6.12 -2.20 7.09
N MET A 21 -5.67 -1.88 8.29
CA MET A 21 -6.07 -2.60 9.50
C MET A 21 -7.57 -2.44 9.77
N GLU A 22 -8.11 -1.22 9.65
CA GLU A 22 -9.55 -0.97 9.80
C GLU A 22 -10.38 -1.79 8.79
N LEU A 23 -9.93 -1.90 7.54
CA LEU A 23 -10.61 -2.71 6.52
C LEU A 23 -10.52 -4.21 6.82
N GLU A 24 -9.37 -4.69 7.31
CA GLU A 24 -9.20 -6.08 7.74
C GLU A 24 -10.10 -6.43 8.93
N GLU A 25 -10.27 -5.51 9.88
CA GLU A 25 -11.21 -5.65 11.01
C GLU A 25 -12.68 -5.73 10.54
N LEU A 26 -13.01 -5.05 9.44
CA LEU A 26 -14.33 -5.15 8.80
C LEU A 26 -14.49 -6.43 7.95
N GLY A 27 -13.46 -7.28 7.86
CA GLY A 27 -13.49 -8.56 7.16
C GLY A 27 -13.06 -8.51 5.69
N PHE A 28 -12.46 -7.41 5.23
CA PHE A 28 -11.91 -7.33 3.88
C PHE A 28 -10.50 -7.94 3.82
N ALA A 29 -10.25 -8.78 2.81
CA ALA A 29 -8.89 -9.11 2.41
C ALA A 29 -8.21 -7.85 1.85
N CYS A 30 -7.04 -7.50 2.36
CA CYS A 30 -6.30 -6.33 1.89
C CYS A 30 -4.86 -6.68 1.59
N THR A 31 -4.33 -6.06 0.54
CA THR A 31 -2.91 -6.17 0.17
C THR A 31 -2.38 -4.79 -0.19
N SER A 32 -1.19 -4.44 0.30
CA SER A 32 -0.54 -3.17 -0.02
C SER A 32 0.85 -3.37 -0.60
N PHE A 33 1.24 -2.49 -1.51
CA PHE A 33 2.60 -2.46 -2.04
C PHE A 33 3.00 -1.05 -2.50
N TYR A 34 4.31 -0.84 -2.55
CA TYR A 34 4.91 0.42 -3.00
C TYR A 34 5.56 0.23 -4.35
N ARG A 35 5.44 1.25 -5.20
CA ARG A 35 6.22 1.33 -6.44
C ARG A 35 7.05 2.59 -6.45
N ALA A 36 8.25 2.45 -6.99
CA ALA A 36 9.08 3.58 -7.35
C ALA A 36 8.28 4.53 -8.28
N PRO A 37 8.52 5.84 -8.20
CA PRO A 37 7.92 6.80 -9.11
C PRO A 37 8.31 6.43 -10.55
N GLY A 38 7.38 5.88 -11.32
CA GLY A 38 7.52 5.77 -12.76
C GLY A 38 7.33 7.15 -13.37
N SER A 39 6.14 7.39 -13.92
CA SER A 39 5.69 8.72 -14.38
C SER A 39 5.12 9.60 -13.26
N ALA A 40 5.03 9.10 -12.02
CA ALA A 40 4.53 9.83 -10.88
C ALA A 40 5.58 10.81 -10.30
N LYS A 41 5.12 11.90 -9.68
CA LYS A 41 5.99 12.92 -9.04
C LYS A 41 6.66 12.44 -7.74
N GLY A 42 6.38 11.21 -7.29
CA GLY A 42 6.91 10.61 -6.07
C GLY A 42 6.48 9.16 -5.92
N PRO A 43 7.00 8.44 -4.90
CA PRO A 43 6.61 7.07 -4.62
C PRO A 43 5.09 6.92 -4.49
N VAL A 44 4.57 5.81 -5.02
CA VAL A 44 3.12 5.53 -5.00
C VAL A 44 2.89 4.30 -4.16
N ALA A 45 2.00 4.44 -3.17
CA ALA A 45 1.47 3.33 -2.38
C ALA A 45 0.14 2.89 -2.97
N TYR A 46 -0.05 1.58 -3.09
CA TYR A 46 -1.31 0.96 -3.48
C TYR A 46 -1.87 0.19 -2.29
N LEU A 47 -3.17 0.30 -2.08
CA LEU A 47 -3.95 -0.56 -1.21
C LEU A 47 -5.04 -1.20 -2.06
N LEU A 48 -4.96 -2.51 -2.21
CA LEU A 48 -5.96 -3.33 -2.88
C LEU A 48 -6.89 -3.90 -1.82
N VAL A 49 -8.20 -3.73 -2.05
CA VAL A 49 -9.27 -4.18 -1.16
C VAL A 49 -10.04 -5.28 -1.88
N GLY A 50 -10.28 -6.39 -1.19
CA GLY A 50 -10.86 -7.61 -1.75
C GLY A 50 -9.83 -8.58 -2.36
N GLU A 51 -8.54 -8.25 -2.32
CA GLU A 51 -7.46 -9.03 -2.93
C GLU A 51 -6.42 -9.44 -1.88
N THR A 52 -6.08 -10.72 -1.84
CA THR A 52 -5.00 -11.26 -1.02
C THR A 52 -3.64 -11.13 -1.72
N ASN A 53 -2.56 -11.38 -0.97
CA ASN A 53 -1.23 -11.43 -1.56
C ASN A 53 -1.10 -12.55 -2.62
N GLU A 54 -1.84 -13.65 -2.44
CA GLU A 54 -1.84 -14.78 -3.37
C GLU A 54 -2.50 -14.38 -4.70
N ASP A 55 -3.64 -13.68 -4.64
CA ASP A 55 -4.33 -13.17 -5.83
C ASP A 55 -3.43 -12.22 -6.63
N VAL A 56 -2.72 -11.33 -5.93
CA VAL A 56 -1.78 -10.38 -6.53
C VAL A 56 -0.61 -11.10 -7.19
N GLU A 57 -0.07 -12.14 -6.57
CA GLU A 57 1.05 -12.89 -7.13
C GLU A 57 0.62 -13.73 -8.34
N GLN A 58 -0.56 -14.34 -8.30
CA GLN A 58 -1.14 -15.03 -9.45
C GLN A 58 -1.34 -14.08 -10.63
N ALA A 59 -1.95 -12.90 -10.41
CA ALA A 59 -2.17 -11.91 -11.45
C ALA A 59 -0.85 -11.39 -12.08
N ARG A 60 0.26 -11.38 -11.33
CA ARG A 60 1.58 -11.02 -11.85
C ARG A 60 2.16 -12.10 -12.76
N GLN A 61 1.92 -13.37 -12.44
CA GLN A 61 2.37 -14.49 -13.25
C GLN A 61 1.60 -14.53 -14.58
N ASP A 62 0.29 -14.33 -14.54
CA ASP A 62 -0.56 -14.36 -15.73
C ASP A 62 -0.21 -13.27 -16.76
N LYS A 63 0.23 -12.08 -16.31
CA LYS A 63 0.67 -10.99 -17.21
C LYS A 63 2.04 -11.20 -17.85
N ARG A 64 2.80 -12.22 -17.43
CA ARG A 64 4.12 -12.55 -17.99
C ARG A 64 4.06 -13.66 -19.05
N ALA A 65 2.91 -14.29 -19.24
CA ALA A 65 2.61 -15.25 -20.31
C ALA A 65 2.18 -14.54 -21.60
#